data_AF-A0A7X7P8X1-F1
#
_entry.id   AF-A0A7X7P8X1-F1
#
_cell.length_a   1.000
_cell.length_b   1.000
_cell.length_c   1.000
_cell.angle_alpha   90.00
_cell.angle_beta   90.00
_cell.angle_gamma   90.00
#
_symmetry.space_group_name_H-M   'P 1'
#
loop_
_entity.id
_entity.type
_entity.pdbx_description
1 polymer ?
#
loop_
_entity_poly.entity_id
_entity_poly.type
_entity_poly.pdbx_seq_one_letter_code
_entity_poly.pdbx_strand_id
1 'polypeptide(L)'
;MVRKIKAKLVLRLRSEGLSRRQIAKQGMSRHSVDAVIAAADARGVTFDDVAVLPDADVYERLFPGRGEHHSLYAQPDWGQVHRELAKVGVTLKLLHGEYRDARTAARTPVMGYDRFCKSYQQYVLVAGLASRVGHKAGQSVEVDWSGKTMALTDPVTASRTRVYLFVACLPFSRYAFVEPTLDMKQDTWLRANIAMFSWFGGSVPRIVPDNLKTGVIAHPADGEIVLNDAYRELAAHYSAAVLPGRVRKPKDKASVENTVGNIATVVIAALRHRQFATLAELRLAIYEQVNGYNAAPFQKRAGSRQSVFEAEEKALLRPLPAHPNRGCR
;
A
#
# COMPACT_ATOMS: atom_id res chain seq x y z
N MET A 1 -21.67 5.06 0.79
CA MET A 1 -22.15 5.35 -0.58
C MET A 1 -23.67 5.16 -0.57
N VAL A 2 -24.45 6.24 -0.66
CA VAL A 2 -25.91 6.12 -0.73
C VAL A 2 -26.23 5.41 -2.05
N ARG A 3 -27.00 4.32 -1.99
CA ARG A 3 -27.37 3.53 -3.17
C ARG A 3 -28.28 4.41 -4.04
N LYS A 4 -27.73 4.99 -5.12
CA LYS A 4 -28.51 5.82 -6.06
C LYS A 4 -29.63 4.98 -6.67
N ILE A 5 -30.81 5.59 -6.83
CA ILE A 5 -31.98 4.94 -7.44
C ILE A 5 -31.63 4.63 -8.91
N LYS A 6 -31.93 3.41 -9.40
CA LYS A 6 -31.66 3.00 -10.79
C LYS A 6 -32.65 3.67 -11.75
N ALA A 7 -32.54 4.98 -11.92
CA ALA A 7 -33.54 5.79 -12.61
C ALA A 7 -33.72 5.40 -14.09
N LYS A 8 -32.61 5.12 -14.81
CA LYS A 8 -32.65 4.67 -16.21
C LYS A 8 -33.40 3.34 -16.37
N LEU A 9 -33.18 2.39 -15.45
CA LEU A 9 -33.90 1.11 -15.45
C LEU A 9 -35.40 1.30 -15.21
N VAL A 10 -35.80 2.21 -14.31
CA VAL A 10 -37.22 2.53 -14.07
C VAL A 10 -37.86 3.09 -15.33
N LEU A 11 -37.20 4.02 -16.03
CA LEU A 11 -37.72 4.60 -17.27
C LEU A 11 -37.83 3.57 -18.39
N ARG A 12 -36.83 2.70 -18.54
CA ARG A 12 -36.85 1.60 -19.51
C ARG A 12 -38.04 0.67 -19.27
N LEU A 13 -38.18 0.14 -18.06
CA LEU A 13 -39.25 -0.80 -17.73
C LEU A 13 -40.64 -0.14 -17.83
N ARG A 14 -40.73 1.17 -17.57
CA ARG A 14 -41.95 1.94 -17.82
C ARG A 14 -42.27 2.01 -19.30
N SER A 15 -41.29 2.28 -20.18
CA SER A 15 -41.48 2.30 -21.63
C SER A 15 -41.88 0.94 -22.21
N GLU A 16 -41.45 -0.15 -21.56
CA GLU A 16 -41.85 -1.53 -21.86
C GLU A 16 -43.25 -1.89 -21.32
N GLY A 17 -43.97 -0.95 -20.69
CA GLY A 17 -45.35 -1.14 -20.22
C GLY A 17 -45.50 -1.78 -18.84
N LEU A 18 -44.42 -1.95 -18.07
CA LEU A 18 -44.51 -2.54 -16.73
C LEU A 18 -45.17 -1.59 -15.72
N SER A 19 -46.02 -2.14 -14.86
CA SER A 19 -46.63 -1.40 -13.75
C SER A 19 -45.60 -1.04 -12.67
N ARG A 20 -45.85 0.05 -11.92
CA ARG A 20 -44.99 0.50 -10.81
C ARG A 20 -44.68 -0.62 -9.79
N ARG A 21 -45.64 -1.52 -9.56
CA ARG A 21 -45.48 -2.70 -8.68
C ARG A 21 -44.48 -3.72 -9.26
N GLN A 22 -44.52 -3.97 -10.57
CA GLN A 22 -43.59 -4.89 -11.24
C GLN A 22 -42.17 -4.31 -11.30
N ILE A 23 -42.04 -3.00 -11.53
CA ILE A 23 -40.74 -2.30 -11.54
C ILE A 23 -40.08 -2.38 -10.15
N ALA A 24 -40.83 -2.19 -9.06
CA ALA A 24 -40.31 -2.28 -7.70
C ALA A 24 -39.71 -3.66 -7.38
N LYS A 25 -40.22 -4.75 -7.99
CA LYS A 25 -39.68 -6.10 -7.79
C LYS A 25 -38.24 -6.27 -8.32
N GLN A 26 -37.71 -5.33 -9.11
CA GLN A 26 -36.32 -5.32 -9.59
C GLN A 26 -35.31 -4.80 -8.55
N GLY A 27 -35.65 -4.89 -7.26
CA GLY A 27 -34.80 -4.48 -6.14
C GLY A 27 -34.86 -2.98 -5.83
N MET A 28 -36.01 -2.33 -6.03
CA MET A 28 -36.23 -0.91 -5.75
C MET A 28 -37.47 -0.70 -4.86
N SER A 29 -37.44 0.29 -3.97
CA SER A 29 -38.64 0.61 -3.17
C SER A 29 -39.71 1.26 -4.04
N ARG A 30 -40.99 1.03 -3.74
CA ARG A 30 -42.12 1.63 -4.46
C ARG A 30 -42.02 3.16 -4.47
N HIS A 31 -41.65 3.75 -3.33
CA HIS A 31 -41.41 5.19 -3.21
C HIS A 31 -40.32 5.71 -4.17
N SER A 32 -39.25 4.94 -4.38
CA SER A 32 -38.19 5.32 -5.32
C SER A 32 -38.68 5.27 -6.77
N VAL A 33 -39.48 4.26 -7.13
CA VAL A 33 -40.10 4.14 -8.46
C VAL A 33 -41.08 5.29 -8.70
N ASP A 34 -41.93 5.60 -7.72
CA ASP A 34 -42.88 6.70 -7.80
C ASP A 34 -42.16 8.05 -7.95
N ALA A 35 -41.08 8.27 -7.19
CA ALA A 35 -40.27 9.49 -7.27
C ALA A 35 -39.61 9.68 -8.64
N VAL A 36 -39.11 8.60 -9.26
CA VAL A 36 -38.51 8.65 -10.60
C VAL A 36 -39.57 8.95 -11.66
N ILE A 37 -40.72 8.26 -11.59
CA ILE A 37 -41.82 8.45 -12.54
C ILE A 37 -42.36 9.88 -12.45
N ALA A 38 -42.63 10.37 -11.24
CA ALA A 38 -43.10 11.74 -11.03
C ALA A 38 -42.09 12.79 -11.51
N ALA A 39 -40.80 12.58 -11.25
CA ALA A 39 -39.75 13.50 -11.70
C ALA A 39 -39.59 13.52 -13.23
N ALA A 40 -39.79 12.38 -13.89
CA ALA A 40 -39.77 12.25 -15.34
C ALA A 40 -40.98 12.91 -15.99
N ASP A 41 -42.18 12.68 -15.42
CA ASP A 41 -43.43 13.29 -15.88
C ASP A 41 -43.39 14.81 -15.75
N ALA A 42 -42.91 15.33 -14.62
CA ALA A 42 -42.79 16.77 -14.39
C ALA A 42 -41.83 17.48 -15.35
N ARG A 43 -40.88 16.74 -15.95
CA ARG A 43 -39.86 17.27 -16.86
C ARG A 43 -40.09 16.87 -18.33
N GLY A 44 -41.13 16.09 -18.61
CA GLY A 44 -41.38 15.53 -19.94
C GLY A 44 -40.26 14.62 -20.46
N VAL A 45 -39.51 13.96 -19.56
CA VAL A 45 -38.38 13.09 -19.94
C VAL A 45 -38.87 11.67 -20.14
N THR A 46 -38.70 11.14 -21.34
CA THR A 46 -39.01 9.74 -21.70
C THR A 46 -37.76 8.87 -21.65
N PHE A 47 -37.93 7.55 -21.83
CA PHE A 47 -36.78 6.65 -21.94
C PHE A 47 -35.95 6.94 -23.20
N ASP A 48 -36.59 7.29 -24.32
CA ASP A 48 -35.92 7.56 -25.59
C ASP A 48 -34.97 8.77 -25.47
N ASP A 49 -35.36 9.78 -24.71
CA ASP A 49 -34.55 10.98 -24.43
C ASP A 49 -33.25 10.69 -23.64
N VAL A 50 -33.19 9.53 -22.99
CA VAL A 50 -32.10 9.16 -22.07
C VAL A 50 -31.48 7.81 -22.40
N ALA A 51 -31.90 7.15 -23.48
CA ALA A 51 -31.47 5.81 -23.85
C ALA A 51 -29.95 5.73 -24.06
N VAL A 52 -29.36 6.77 -24.67
CA VAL A 52 -27.92 6.89 -24.93
C VAL A 52 -27.13 7.49 -23.76
N LEU A 53 -27.80 8.05 -22.75
CA LEU A 53 -27.12 8.72 -21.64
C LEU A 53 -26.63 7.71 -20.58
N PRO A 54 -25.44 7.93 -19.97
CA PRO A 54 -25.00 7.22 -18.78
C PRO A 54 -26.01 7.32 -17.62
N ASP A 55 -26.10 6.29 -16.78
CA ASP A 55 -27.02 6.25 -15.62
C ASP A 55 -26.89 7.47 -14.68
N ALA A 56 -25.67 8.03 -14.58
CA ALA A 56 -25.40 9.23 -13.77
C ALA A 56 -26.13 10.46 -14.32
N ASP A 57 -26.04 10.68 -15.63
CA ASP A 57 -26.62 11.84 -16.32
C ASP A 57 -28.15 11.75 -16.34
N VAL A 58 -28.70 10.54 -16.48
CA VAL A 58 -30.16 10.31 -16.33
C VAL A 58 -30.63 10.69 -14.93
N TYR A 59 -29.88 10.31 -13.91
CA TYR A 59 -30.21 10.63 -12.52
C TYR A 59 -30.15 12.13 -12.25
N GLU A 60 -29.11 12.81 -12.75
CA GLU A 60 -28.92 14.26 -12.60
C GLU A 60 -30.02 15.06 -13.32
N ARG A 61 -30.38 14.64 -14.54
CA ARG A 61 -31.47 15.28 -15.31
C ARG A 61 -32.83 15.17 -14.63
N LEU A 62 -33.11 14.06 -13.94
CA LEU A 62 -34.35 13.85 -13.20
C LEU A 62 -34.35 14.51 -11.82
N PHE A 63 -33.21 14.55 -11.15
CA PHE A 63 -33.06 15.09 -9.81
C PHE A 63 -31.89 16.10 -9.72
N PRO A 64 -31.99 17.25 -10.40
CA PRO A 64 -30.95 18.27 -10.37
C PRO A 64 -30.71 18.74 -8.93
N GLY A 65 -29.44 18.80 -8.50
CA GLY A 65 -29.02 19.15 -7.13
C GLY A 65 -29.26 18.07 -6.06
N ARG A 66 -30.01 16.99 -6.36
CA ARG A 66 -30.28 15.91 -5.39
C ARG A 66 -29.09 14.94 -5.35
N GLY A 67 -28.10 15.29 -4.54
CA GLY A 67 -26.83 14.55 -4.43
C GLY A 67 -25.61 15.48 -4.43
N GLU A 68 -25.79 16.74 -4.79
CA GLU A 68 -24.83 17.80 -4.53
C GLU A 68 -24.89 18.19 -3.05
N HIS A 69 -24.26 17.39 -2.21
CA HIS A 69 -23.87 17.89 -0.91
C HIS A 69 -22.67 18.82 -1.12
N HIS A 70 -22.92 20.11 -1.37
CA HIS A 70 -21.90 21.11 -1.08
C HIS A 70 -21.60 21.00 0.42
N SER A 71 -20.45 20.41 0.73
CA SER A 71 -19.95 20.41 2.10
C SER A 71 -19.80 21.87 2.51
N LEU A 72 -20.61 22.34 3.45
CA LEU A 72 -20.48 23.67 4.06
C LEU A 72 -19.11 23.89 4.72
N TYR A 73 -18.37 22.80 4.94
CA TYR A 73 -17.02 22.80 5.49
C TYR A 73 -15.99 22.80 4.37
N ALA A 74 -15.04 23.74 4.45
CA ALA A 74 -13.84 23.71 3.63
C ALA A 74 -13.09 22.40 3.86
N GLN A 75 -12.79 21.68 2.78
CA GLN A 75 -12.05 20.43 2.87
C GLN A 75 -10.59 20.73 3.24
N PRO A 76 -10.01 20.01 4.22
CA PRO A 76 -8.57 20.01 4.43
C PRO A 76 -7.83 19.55 3.16
N ASP A 77 -6.57 19.97 2.99
CA ASP A 77 -5.68 19.29 2.05
C ASP A 77 -5.40 17.88 2.59
N TRP A 78 -6.20 16.91 2.14
CA TRP A 78 -6.08 15.53 2.57
C TRP A 78 -4.74 14.89 2.18
N GLY A 79 -4.09 15.39 1.13
CA GLY A 79 -2.74 14.98 0.74
C GLY A 79 -1.70 15.41 1.77
N GLN A 80 -1.77 16.67 2.21
CA GLN A 80 -0.94 17.18 3.30
C GLN A 80 -1.23 16.44 4.61
N VAL A 81 -2.50 16.28 5.00
CA VAL A 81 -2.90 15.53 6.20
C VAL A 81 -2.34 14.12 6.20
N HIS A 82 -2.38 13.42 5.06
CA HIS A 82 -1.83 12.07 4.94
C HIS A 82 -0.30 12.04 5.11
N ARG A 83 0.43 12.98 4.51
CA ARG A 83 1.89 13.10 4.66
C ARG A 83 2.28 13.42 6.10
N GLU A 84 1.58 14.33 6.75
CA GLU A 84 1.84 14.66 8.16
C GLU A 84 1.54 13.45 9.08
N LEU A 85 0.46 12.70 8.83
CA LEU A 85 0.16 11.48 9.58
C LEU A 85 1.22 10.38 9.43
N ALA A 86 2.04 10.41 8.37
CA ALA A 86 3.15 9.48 8.20
C ALA A 86 4.33 9.79 9.16
N LYS A 87 4.40 11.01 9.71
CA LYS A 87 5.45 11.43 10.64
C LYS A 87 5.21 10.87 12.05
N VAL A 88 6.29 10.67 12.80
CA VAL A 88 6.23 10.19 14.19
C VAL A 88 5.57 11.25 15.08
N GLY A 89 4.74 10.82 16.04
CA GLY A 89 4.06 11.72 16.99
C GLY A 89 2.81 12.43 16.46
N VAL A 90 2.62 12.48 15.13
CA VAL A 90 1.44 13.11 14.53
C VAL A 90 0.22 12.18 14.60
N THR A 91 -0.91 12.74 15.05
CA THR A 91 -2.20 12.05 15.19
C THR A 91 -3.31 12.79 14.44
N LEU A 92 -4.39 12.09 14.10
CA LEU A 92 -5.57 12.72 13.49
C LEU A 92 -6.18 13.79 14.39
N LYS A 93 -6.10 13.60 15.71
CA LYS A 93 -6.58 14.58 16.70
C LYS A 93 -5.76 15.87 16.68
N LEU A 94 -4.43 15.75 16.57
CA LEU A 94 -3.54 16.91 16.42
C LEU A 94 -3.87 17.71 15.16
N LEU A 95 -3.91 17.02 14.01
CA LEU A 95 -4.19 17.67 12.71
C LEU A 95 -5.61 18.24 12.63
N HIS A 96 -6.57 17.62 13.31
CA HIS A 96 -7.91 18.19 13.44
C HIS A 96 -7.91 19.49 14.27
N GLY A 97 -7.11 19.55 15.33
CA GLY A 97 -6.87 20.77 16.11
C GLY A 97 -6.31 21.88 15.24
N GLU A 98 -5.23 21.61 14.51
CA GLU A 98 -4.61 22.57 13.57
C GLU A 98 -5.59 23.05 12.48
N TYR A 99 -6.35 22.12 11.89
CA TYR A 99 -7.41 22.45 10.95
C TYR A 99 -8.46 23.38 11.57
N ARG A 100 -8.95 23.05 12.78
CA ARG A 100 -9.94 23.87 13.49
C ARG A 100 -9.38 25.26 13.74
N ASP A 101 -8.16 25.38 14.23
CA ASP A 101 -7.57 26.65 14.59
C ASP A 101 -7.40 27.54 13.33
N ALA A 102 -6.92 26.95 12.22
CA ALA A 102 -6.84 27.63 10.93
C ALA A 102 -8.22 28.06 10.38
N ARG A 103 -9.25 27.21 10.48
CA ARG A 103 -10.60 27.55 10.02
C ARG A 103 -11.28 28.61 10.90
N THR A 104 -11.02 28.57 12.21
CA THR A 104 -11.52 29.56 13.18
C THR A 104 -10.91 30.93 12.90
N ALA A 105 -9.60 30.99 12.67
CA ALA A 105 -8.92 32.23 12.24
C ALA A 105 -9.50 32.76 10.92
N ALA A 106 -9.81 31.89 9.96
CA ALA A 106 -10.44 32.24 8.70
C ALA A 106 -11.96 32.52 8.78
N ARG A 107 -12.58 32.42 9.96
CA ARG A 107 -14.04 32.58 10.18
C ARG A 107 -14.90 31.70 9.27
N THR A 108 -14.45 30.48 8.99
CA THR A 108 -15.18 29.51 8.18
C THR A 108 -15.71 28.35 9.03
N PRO A 109 -16.78 27.66 8.60
CA PRO A 109 -17.34 26.54 9.36
C PRO A 109 -16.31 25.44 9.61
N VAL A 110 -16.19 25.01 10.87
CA VAL A 110 -15.29 23.95 11.28
C VAL A 110 -15.98 22.60 11.27
N MET A 111 -15.35 21.62 10.63
CA MET A 111 -15.77 20.23 10.66
C MET A 111 -15.49 19.61 12.04
N GLY A 112 -16.48 18.97 12.66
CA GLY A 112 -16.27 18.21 13.90
C GLY A 112 -15.33 17.00 13.72
N TYR A 113 -14.68 16.55 14.79
CA TYR A 113 -13.65 15.51 14.77
C TYR A 113 -14.11 14.21 14.10
N ASP A 114 -15.31 13.73 14.42
CA ASP A 114 -15.85 12.49 13.84
C ASP A 114 -16.03 12.58 12.33
N ARG A 115 -16.49 13.73 11.83
CA ARG A 115 -16.66 13.96 10.39
C ARG A 115 -15.29 14.10 9.71
N PHE A 116 -14.31 14.70 10.38
CA PHE A 116 -12.94 14.79 9.89
C PHE A 116 -12.32 13.40 9.72
N CYS A 117 -12.45 12.54 10.73
CA CYS A 117 -12.00 11.15 10.68
C CYS A 117 -12.69 10.35 9.56
N LYS A 118 -14.02 10.46 9.41
CA LYS A 118 -14.78 9.79 8.35
C LYS A 118 -14.38 10.27 6.95
N SER A 119 -14.17 11.57 6.78
CA SER A 119 -13.76 12.17 5.50
C SER A 119 -12.34 11.75 5.13
N TYR A 120 -11.43 11.72 6.11
CA TYR A 120 -10.09 11.19 5.91
C TYR A 120 -10.09 9.69 5.56
N GLN A 121 -10.90 8.86 6.25
CA GLN A 121 -11.05 7.45 5.91
C GLN A 121 -11.56 7.27 4.47
N GLN A 122 -12.55 8.07 4.06
CA GLN A 122 -13.05 8.05 2.69
C GLN A 122 -11.96 8.45 1.68
N TYR A 123 -11.19 9.51 1.97
CA TYR A 123 -10.03 9.90 1.16
C TYR A 123 -9.03 8.75 1.02
N VAL A 124 -8.64 8.10 2.12
CA VAL A 124 -7.71 6.97 2.12
C VAL A 124 -8.21 5.81 1.26
N LEU A 125 -9.51 5.51 1.31
CA LEU A 125 -10.14 4.46 0.51
C LEU A 125 -10.12 4.81 -0.98
N VAL A 126 -10.55 6.02 -1.35
CA VAL A 126 -10.62 6.48 -2.74
C VAL A 126 -9.22 6.62 -3.35
N ALA A 127 -8.26 7.11 -2.58
CA ALA A 127 -6.87 7.28 -3.01
C ALA A 127 -6.04 5.98 -2.95
N GLY A 128 -6.62 4.86 -2.51
CA GLY A 128 -5.91 3.58 -2.40
C GLY A 128 -4.73 3.62 -1.41
N LEU A 129 -4.83 4.41 -0.35
CA LEU A 129 -3.77 4.62 0.65
C LEU A 129 -3.93 3.73 1.90
N ALA A 130 -4.96 2.88 1.95
CA ALA A 130 -5.27 2.03 3.11
C ALA A 130 -4.07 1.18 3.57
N SER A 131 -3.26 0.66 2.64
CA SER A 131 -2.08 -0.16 2.94
C SER A 131 -0.90 0.61 3.56
N ARG A 132 -0.93 1.95 3.55
CA ARG A 132 0.06 2.81 4.23
C ARG A 132 -0.37 3.18 5.64
N VAL A 133 -1.67 3.11 5.94
CA VAL A 133 -2.20 3.52 7.23
C VAL A 133 -1.64 2.62 8.32
N GLY A 134 -0.95 3.23 9.28
CA GLY A 134 -0.31 2.53 10.40
C GLY A 134 1.21 2.32 10.24
N HIS A 135 1.76 2.50 9.04
CA HIS A 135 3.21 2.51 8.83
C HIS A 135 3.72 3.94 8.81
N LYS A 136 4.72 4.24 9.64
CA LYS A 136 5.39 5.54 9.67
C LYS A 136 6.56 5.54 8.69
N ALA A 137 6.69 6.60 7.91
CA ALA A 137 7.72 6.69 6.87
C ALA A 137 9.12 6.64 7.49
N GLY A 138 10.00 5.83 6.92
CA GLY A 138 11.41 5.70 7.34
C GLY A 138 11.60 5.06 8.71
N GLN A 139 10.55 4.51 9.33
CA GLN A 139 10.64 3.95 10.68
C GLN A 139 11.01 2.47 10.71
N SER A 140 10.64 1.70 9.69
CA SER A 140 10.90 0.27 9.69
C SER A 140 11.16 -0.28 8.31
N VAL A 141 11.95 -1.34 8.25
CA VAL A 141 12.10 -2.21 7.08
C VAL A 141 11.68 -3.62 7.46
N GLU A 142 10.92 -4.28 6.60
CA GLU A 142 10.59 -5.69 6.72
C GLU A 142 11.59 -6.50 5.88
N VAL A 143 12.19 -7.54 6.47
CA VAL A 143 13.22 -8.38 5.82
C VAL A 143 12.88 -9.86 5.95
N ASP A 144 13.13 -10.65 4.91
CA ASP A 144 12.90 -12.10 4.95
C ASP A 144 13.73 -12.84 3.88
N TRP A 145 13.81 -14.16 4.03
CA TRP A 145 14.23 -15.05 2.94
C TRP A 145 13.03 -15.43 2.10
N SER A 146 13.15 -15.32 0.77
CA SER A 146 12.14 -15.87 -0.11
C SER A 146 12.08 -17.40 0.03
N GLY A 147 10.85 -17.93 0.17
CA GLY A 147 10.63 -19.38 0.11
C GLY A 147 10.87 -19.95 -1.30
N LYS A 148 10.86 -19.12 -2.34
CA LYS A 148 11.19 -19.52 -3.72
C LYS A 148 12.65 -19.24 -4.02
N THR A 149 13.27 -20.11 -4.82
CA THR A 149 14.70 -20.04 -5.16
C THR A 149 14.90 -19.91 -6.68
N MET A 150 16.08 -19.45 -7.07
CA MET A 150 16.56 -19.44 -8.46
C MET A 150 17.73 -20.43 -8.60
N ALA A 151 18.31 -20.53 -9.80
CA ALA A 151 19.50 -21.35 -10.01
C ALA A 151 20.46 -20.70 -11.01
N LEU A 152 21.76 -20.85 -10.75
CA LEU A 152 22.81 -20.68 -11.75
C LEU A 152 22.95 -21.97 -12.55
N THR A 153 23.32 -21.87 -13.81
CA THR A 153 23.53 -23.01 -14.71
C THR A 153 24.95 -22.93 -15.25
N ASP A 154 25.75 -23.96 -14.99
CA ASP A 154 27.07 -24.09 -15.57
C ASP A 154 26.93 -24.33 -17.09
N PRO A 155 27.54 -23.47 -17.95
CA PRO A 155 27.39 -23.57 -19.40
C PRO A 155 28.07 -24.81 -20.01
N VAL A 156 29.00 -25.45 -19.29
CA VAL A 156 29.75 -26.62 -19.76
C VAL A 156 29.12 -27.90 -19.24
N THR A 157 28.82 -27.96 -17.95
CA THR A 157 28.31 -29.20 -17.31
C THR A 157 26.79 -29.28 -17.23
N ALA A 158 26.08 -28.19 -17.53
CA ALA A 158 24.64 -28.01 -17.28
C ALA A 158 24.23 -28.21 -15.80
N SER A 159 25.19 -28.25 -14.87
CA SER A 159 24.92 -28.36 -13.44
C SER A 159 24.20 -27.12 -12.92
N ARG A 160 23.28 -27.31 -11.97
CA ARG A 160 22.46 -26.24 -11.41
C ARG A 160 22.82 -25.96 -9.97
N THR A 161 23.32 -24.75 -9.69
CA THR A 161 23.58 -24.29 -8.32
C THR A 161 22.39 -23.48 -7.82
N ARG A 162 21.82 -23.88 -6.68
CA ARG A 162 20.67 -23.18 -6.09
C ARG A 162 21.08 -21.78 -5.61
N VAL A 163 20.19 -20.82 -5.83
CA VAL A 163 20.31 -19.42 -5.38
C VAL A 163 19.12 -19.05 -4.52
N TYR A 164 19.39 -18.52 -3.34
CA TYR A 164 18.42 -18.00 -2.39
C TYR A 164 18.25 -16.49 -2.61
N LEU A 165 17.08 -15.96 -2.26
CA LEU A 165 16.78 -14.53 -2.41
C LEU A 165 16.50 -13.92 -1.04
N PHE A 166 17.34 -13.01 -0.59
CA PHE A 166 17.02 -12.10 0.51
C PHE A 166 16.10 -11.01 -0.03
N VAL A 167 15.05 -10.67 0.71
CA VAL A 167 14.08 -9.64 0.32
C VAL A 167 13.93 -8.63 1.44
N ALA A 168 13.88 -7.36 1.07
CA ALA A 168 13.57 -6.27 1.97
C ALA A 168 12.51 -5.34 1.38
N CYS A 169 11.69 -4.74 2.23
CA CYS A 169 10.67 -3.78 1.84
C CYS A 169 10.47 -2.71 2.91
N LEU A 170 10.42 -1.44 2.50
CA LEU A 170 9.93 -0.35 3.34
C LEU A 170 8.39 -0.37 3.32
N PRO A 171 7.69 -0.61 4.45
CA PRO A 171 6.24 -0.83 4.43
C PRO A 171 5.40 0.39 4.00
N PHE A 172 5.94 1.62 4.19
CA PHE A 172 5.25 2.85 3.82
C PHE A 172 5.24 3.08 2.30
N SER A 173 6.41 3.20 1.69
CA SER A 173 6.53 3.37 0.23
C SER A 173 6.27 2.09 -0.56
N ARG A 174 6.43 0.94 0.08
CA ARG A 174 6.53 -0.39 -0.56
C ARG A 174 7.76 -0.51 -1.48
N TYR A 175 8.78 0.32 -1.25
CA TYR A 175 10.05 0.27 -1.98
C TYR A 175 10.81 -0.99 -1.58
N ALA A 176 11.14 -1.81 -2.58
CA ALA A 176 11.64 -3.16 -2.40
C ALA A 176 13.12 -3.28 -2.80
N PHE A 177 13.77 -4.29 -2.24
CA PHE A 177 15.12 -4.73 -2.56
C PHE A 177 15.18 -6.26 -2.55
N VAL A 178 15.96 -6.84 -3.45
CA VAL A 178 16.19 -8.29 -3.52
C VAL A 178 17.67 -8.55 -3.78
N GLU A 179 18.30 -9.38 -2.94
CA GLU A 179 19.70 -9.79 -3.08
C GLU A 179 19.80 -11.31 -3.30
N PRO A 180 20.43 -11.77 -4.40
CA PRO A 180 20.69 -13.19 -4.60
C PRO A 180 21.92 -13.67 -3.83
N THR A 181 21.81 -14.84 -3.20
CA THR A 181 22.86 -15.45 -2.39
C THR A 181 22.99 -16.96 -2.62
N LEU A 182 24.16 -17.53 -2.36
CA LEU A 182 24.42 -18.97 -2.51
C LEU A 182 24.06 -19.78 -1.27
N ASP A 183 23.87 -19.12 -0.13
CA ASP A 183 23.43 -19.75 1.11
C ASP A 183 22.52 -18.79 1.92
N MET A 184 21.97 -19.33 3.01
CA MET A 184 21.16 -18.58 3.99
C MET A 184 21.88 -18.51 5.35
N LYS A 185 23.21 -18.50 5.38
CA LYS A 185 23.97 -18.45 6.64
C LYS A 185 23.94 -17.03 7.22
N GLN A 186 24.28 -16.93 8.50
CA GLN A 186 24.27 -15.67 9.24
C GLN A 186 25.13 -14.58 8.58
N ASP A 187 26.35 -14.90 8.20
CA ASP A 187 27.27 -13.95 7.56
C ASP A 187 26.69 -13.40 6.23
N THR A 188 26.05 -14.27 5.44
CA THR A 188 25.31 -13.87 4.24
C THR A 188 24.09 -13.01 4.55
N TRP A 189 23.37 -13.29 5.63
CA TRP A 189 22.27 -12.45 6.12
C TRP A 189 22.74 -11.03 6.49
N LEU A 190 23.88 -10.91 7.18
CA LEU A 190 24.46 -9.61 7.54
C LEU A 190 24.88 -8.83 6.29
N ARG A 191 25.58 -9.47 5.34
CA ARG A 191 25.93 -8.85 4.05
C ARG A 191 24.71 -8.37 3.26
N ALA A 192 23.63 -9.15 3.24
CA ALA A 192 22.41 -8.76 2.54
C ALA A 192 21.75 -7.53 3.17
N ASN A 193 21.79 -7.39 4.50
CA ASN A 193 21.33 -6.17 5.18
C ASN A 193 22.22 -4.95 4.88
N ILE A 194 23.54 -5.14 4.76
CA ILE A 194 24.47 -4.07 4.33
C ILE A 194 24.15 -3.61 2.90
N ALA A 195 23.96 -4.58 1.98
CA ALA A 195 23.60 -4.30 0.59
C ALA A 195 22.24 -3.57 0.51
N MET A 196 21.26 -3.98 1.33
CA MET A 196 19.96 -3.34 1.46
C MET A 196 20.08 -1.88 1.92
N PHE A 197 20.84 -1.58 2.98
CA PHE A 197 21.02 -0.20 3.44
C PHE A 197 21.74 0.66 2.39
N SER A 198 22.71 0.08 1.69
CA SER A 198 23.36 0.74 0.55
C SER A 198 22.38 1.04 -0.57
N TRP A 199 21.48 0.11 -0.88
CA TRP A 199 20.43 0.27 -1.89
C TRP A 199 19.43 1.38 -1.54
N PHE A 200 19.03 1.48 -0.27
CA PHE A 200 18.17 2.58 0.19
C PHE A 200 18.93 3.91 0.30
N GLY A 201 20.26 3.88 0.40
CA GLY A 201 21.08 5.07 0.67
C GLY A 201 20.94 5.59 2.10
N GLY A 202 20.48 4.76 3.03
CA GLY A 202 20.25 5.11 4.43
C GLY A 202 19.69 3.95 5.25
N SER A 203 19.72 4.08 6.58
CA SER A 203 19.17 3.09 7.50
C SER A 203 17.86 3.53 8.16
N VAL A 204 17.17 2.58 8.81
CA VAL A 204 15.93 2.80 9.55
C VAL A 204 16.12 2.41 11.01
N PRO A 205 15.37 3.01 11.96
CA PRO A 205 15.50 2.68 13.38
C PRO A 205 15.06 1.25 13.71
N ARG A 206 14.26 0.60 12.86
CA ARG A 206 13.72 -0.73 13.14
C ARG A 206 13.85 -1.69 11.97
N ILE A 207 14.54 -2.80 12.17
CA ILE A 207 14.56 -3.94 11.25
C ILE A 207 13.55 -4.98 11.76
N VAL A 208 12.64 -5.42 10.90
CA VAL A 208 11.55 -6.34 11.22
C VAL A 208 11.72 -7.62 10.41
N PRO A 209 12.45 -8.62 10.93
CA PRO A 209 12.53 -9.93 10.30
C PRO A 209 11.21 -10.71 10.46
N ASP A 210 10.66 -11.25 9.36
CA ASP A 210 9.38 -12.00 9.34
C ASP A 210 9.56 -13.48 9.75
N ASN A 211 10.73 -14.07 9.48
CA ASN A 211 11.05 -15.45 9.88
C ASN A 211 12.42 -15.55 10.56
N LEU A 212 12.43 -15.44 11.88
CA LEU A 212 13.62 -15.32 12.70
C LEU A 212 14.44 -16.59 12.91
N LYS A 213 14.22 -17.68 12.17
CA LYS A 213 15.02 -18.91 12.38
C LYS A 213 16.50 -18.74 12.05
N THR A 214 16.87 -17.83 11.13
CA THR A 214 18.26 -17.64 10.69
C THR A 214 19.06 -16.66 11.56
N GLY A 215 18.41 -15.92 12.47
CA GLY A 215 19.03 -14.86 13.28
C GLY A 215 18.74 -14.94 14.77
N VAL A 216 18.15 -16.05 15.25
CA VAL A 216 17.73 -16.23 16.65
C VAL A 216 18.25 -17.54 17.19
N ILE A 217 18.92 -17.45 18.34
CA ILE A 217 19.52 -18.58 19.05
C ILE A 217 18.44 -19.39 19.80
N ALA A 218 17.38 -18.73 20.31
CA ALA A 218 16.24 -19.39 20.94
C ALA A 218 14.95 -18.55 20.85
N HIS A 219 13.80 -19.22 20.72
CA HIS A 219 12.45 -18.63 20.83
C HIS A 219 11.78 -19.13 22.11
N PRO A 220 11.96 -18.50 23.28
CA PRO A 220 11.17 -18.83 24.46
C PRO A 220 9.73 -18.36 24.23
N ALA A 221 8.76 -19.15 24.70
CA ALA A 221 7.32 -18.85 24.53
C ALA A 221 6.89 -17.51 25.16
N ASP A 222 7.66 -16.97 26.12
CA ASP A 222 7.40 -15.71 26.83
C ASP A 222 8.69 -14.88 27.10
N GLY A 223 9.64 -14.81 26.17
CA GLY A 223 10.94 -14.14 26.39
C GLY A 223 11.43 -13.19 25.29
N GLU A 224 12.47 -12.38 25.63
CA GLU A 224 13.20 -11.56 24.66
C GLU A 224 13.95 -12.43 23.64
N ILE A 225 13.92 -12.01 22.38
CA ILE A 225 14.53 -12.74 21.28
C ILE A 225 16.05 -12.57 21.35
N VAL A 226 16.77 -13.68 21.55
CA VAL A 226 18.24 -13.68 21.59
C VAL A 226 18.78 -13.65 20.16
N LEU A 227 19.07 -12.44 19.69
CA LEU A 227 19.83 -12.17 18.48
C LEU A 227 21.27 -12.64 18.66
N ASN A 228 21.90 -13.19 17.62
CA ASN A 228 23.36 -13.36 17.65
C ASN A 228 24.05 -11.99 17.74
N ASP A 229 25.10 -11.88 18.55
CA ASP A 229 25.89 -10.68 18.80
C ASP A 229 26.29 -9.96 17.51
N ALA A 230 26.67 -10.69 16.46
CA ALA A 230 27.04 -10.08 15.18
C ALA A 230 25.87 -9.32 14.51
N TYR A 231 24.62 -9.77 14.69
CA TYR A 231 23.46 -9.05 14.15
C TYR A 231 23.09 -7.84 15.01
N ARG A 232 23.31 -7.95 16.33
CA ARG A 232 23.18 -6.82 17.26
C ARG A 232 24.21 -5.72 16.95
N GLU A 233 25.45 -6.10 16.69
CA GLU A 233 26.52 -5.17 16.30
C GLU A 233 26.23 -4.49 14.96
N LEU A 234 25.77 -5.24 13.95
CA LEU A 234 25.32 -4.66 12.68
C LEU A 234 24.21 -3.64 12.91
N ALA A 235 23.18 -4.02 13.67
CA ALA A 235 22.06 -3.14 13.96
C ALA A 235 22.53 -1.87 14.69
N ALA A 236 23.37 -2.00 15.71
CA ALA A 236 23.96 -0.86 16.43
C ALA A 236 24.78 0.05 15.49
N HIS A 237 25.60 -0.53 14.61
CA HIS A 237 26.40 0.21 13.64
C HIS A 237 25.53 1.06 12.70
N TYR A 238 24.39 0.54 12.25
CA TYR A 238 23.43 1.28 11.44
C TYR A 238 22.41 2.07 12.26
N SER A 239 22.61 2.22 13.57
CA SER A 239 21.65 2.85 14.48
C SER A 239 20.24 2.27 14.31
N ALA A 240 20.12 0.96 14.33
CA ALA A 240 18.88 0.22 14.15
C ALA A 240 18.67 -0.75 15.31
N ALA A 241 17.42 -1.06 15.61
CA ALA A 241 17.03 -2.14 16.51
C ALA A 241 16.38 -3.25 15.68
N VAL A 242 16.80 -4.50 15.89
CA VAL A 242 16.12 -5.66 15.30
C VAL A 242 14.96 -6.02 16.22
N LEU A 243 13.75 -5.72 15.77
CA LEU A 243 12.53 -5.93 16.53
C LEU A 243 11.56 -6.76 15.71
N PRO A 244 11.52 -8.07 15.96
CA PRO A 244 10.62 -9.03 15.33
C PRO A 244 9.18 -8.56 15.24
N GLY A 245 8.51 -8.94 14.15
CA GLY A 245 7.06 -8.77 14.05
C GLY A 245 6.37 -9.56 15.16
N ARG A 246 5.24 -9.06 15.70
CA ARG A 246 4.38 -9.89 16.57
C ARG A 246 3.97 -11.13 15.80
N VAL A 247 3.93 -12.30 16.45
CA VAL A 247 3.36 -13.53 15.88
C VAL A 247 1.93 -13.22 15.43
N ARG A 248 1.73 -13.12 14.11
CA ARG A 248 0.43 -12.76 13.51
C ARG A 248 -0.56 -13.91 13.75
N LYS A 249 -1.76 -13.60 14.25
CA LYS A 249 -2.82 -14.60 14.37
C LYS A 249 -3.36 -14.93 12.96
N PRO A 250 -3.90 -16.14 12.71
CA PRO A 250 -4.35 -16.55 11.38
C PRO A 250 -5.33 -15.59 10.69
N LYS A 251 -6.15 -14.86 11.47
CA LYS A 251 -7.10 -13.85 10.96
C LYS A 251 -6.43 -12.57 10.44
N ASP A 252 -5.23 -12.23 10.91
CA ASP A 252 -4.49 -11.03 10.51
C ASP A 252 -3.78 -11.22 9.15
N LYS A 253 -3.72 -12.47 8.66
CA LYS A 253 -3.00 -12.90 7.46
C LYS A 253 -3.69 -12.52 6.15
N ALA A 254 -5.01 -12.30 6.16
CA ALA A 254 -5.81 -12.08 4.96
C ALA A 254 -5.90 -10.62 4.50
N SER A 255 -5.58 -9.65 5.37
CA SER A 255 -5.75 -8.21 5.11
C SER A 255 -4.51 -7.54 4.52
N VAL A 256 -3.33 -8.12 4.74
CA VAL A 256 -2.04 -7.56 4.31
C VAL A 256 -1.36 -8.59 3.42
N GLU A 257 -1.60 -8.53 2.12
CA GLU A 257 -0.76 -9.23 1.15
C GLU A 257 0.70 -8.89 1.47
N ASN A 258 1.46 -9.91 1.88
CA ASN A 258 2.84 -9.77 2.33
C ASN A 258 3.67 -9.23 1.16
N THR A 259 3.96 -7.92 1.13
CA THR A 259 4.64 -7.27 -0.01
C THR A 259 6.04 -7.86 -0.23
N VAL A 260 6.68 -8.31 0.86
CA VAL A 260 7.95 -9.04 0.84
C VAL A 260 7.84 -10.36 0.05
N GLY A 261 6.74 -11.10 0.17
CA GLY A 261 6.54 -12.33 -0.61
C GLY A 261 6.23 -12.11 -2.10
N ASN A 262 5.67 -10.94 -2.44
CA ASN A 262 5.20 -10.64 -3.79
C ASN A 262 6.36 -10.30 -4.75
N ILE A 263 7.35 -9.51 -4.30
CA ILE A 263 8.45 -9.06 -5.18
C ILE A 263 9.35 -10.21 -5.68
N ALA A 264 9.72 -11.16 -4.82
CA ALA A 264 10.52 -12.31 -5.26
C ALA A 264 9.79 -13.13 -6.33
N THR A 265 8.47 -13.27 -6.21
CA THR A 265 7.67 -13.95 -7.24
C THR A 265 7.68 -13.19 -8.56
N VAL A 266 7.56 -11.87 -8.54
CA VAL A 266 7.65 -11.03 -9.76
C VAL A 266 9.01 -11.17 -10.43
N VAL A 267 10.10 -11.06 -9.67
CA VAL A 267 11.47 -11.19 -10.20
C VAL A 267 11.71 -12.57 -10.80
N ILE A 268 11.36 -13.65 -10.07
CA ILE A 268 11.51 -15.02 -10.56
C ILE A 268 10.68 -15.23 -11.83
N ALA A 269 9.44 -14.74 -11.85
CA ALA A 269 8.58 -14.87 -13.02
C ALA A 269 9.15 -14.12 -14.23
N ALA A 270 9.67 -12.91 -14.06
CA ALA A 270 10.25 -12.13 -15.15
C ALA A 270 11.50 -12.79 -15.74
N LEU A 271 12.34 -13.42 -14.91
CA LEU A 271 13.60 -14.04 -15.33
C LEU A 271 13.50 -15.53 -15.67
N ARG A 272 12.29 -16.14 -15.63
CA ARG A 272 12.06 -17.59 -15.73
C ARG A 272 12.62 -18.29 -16.99
N HIS A 273 12.83 -17.55 -18.08
CA HIS A 273 13.33 -18.08 -19.35
C HIS A 273 14.80 -17.73 -19.62
N ARG A 274 15.47 -17.07 -18.67
CA ARG A 274 16.88 -16.71 -18.75
C ARG A 274 17.71 -17.66 -17.90
N GLN A 275 18.86 -18.07 -18.41
CA GLN A 275 19.87 -18.81 -17.66
C GLN A 275 21.03 -17.87 -17.33
N PHE A 276 21.67 -18.11 -16.19
CA PHE A 276 22.77 -17.28 -15.69
C PHE A 276 23.91 -18.20 -15.28
N ALA A 277 25.13 -17.90 -15.72
CA ALA A 277 26.31 -18.69 -15.38
C ALA A 277 26.91 -18.24 -14.04
N THR A 278 26.83 -16.93 -13.76
CA THR A 278 27.45 -16.35 -12.57
C THR A 278 26.44 -15.64 -11.66
N LEU A 279 26.76 -15.59 -10.36
CA LEU A 279 25.94 -14.85 -9.39
C LEU A 279 25.91 -13.34 -9.71
N ALA A 280 26.99 -12.79 -10.28
CA ALA A 280 27.08 -11.38 -10.65
C ALA A 280 26.10 -11.02 -11.78
N GLU A 281 26.02 -11.85 -12.83
CA GLU A 281 25.05 -11.68 -13.92
C GLU A 281 23.61 -11.75 -13.40
N LEU A 282 23.32 -12.75 -12.55
CA LEU A 282 22.00 -12.90 -11.96
C LEU A 282 21.65 -11.69 -11.07
N ARG A 283 22.59 -11.20 -10.27
CA ARG A 283 22.40 -10.01 -9.43
C ARG A 283 22.03 -8.79 -10.26
N LEU A 284 22.75 -8.53 -11.35
CA LEU A 284 22.47 -7.40 -12.23
C LEU A 284 21.06 -7.50 -12.82
N ALA A 285 20.68 -8.68 -13.31
CA ALA A 285 19.35 -8.91 -13.86
C ALA A 285 18.24 -8.77 -12.81
N ILE A 286 18.47 -9.22 -11.58
CA ILE A 286 17.52 -9.03 -10.47
C ILE A 286 17.37 -7.54 -10.16
N TYR A 287 18.46 -6.78 -10.06
CA TYR A 287 18.40 -5.35 -9.77
C TYR A 287 17.65 -4.57 -10.86
N GLU A 288 17.83 -4.94 -12.12
CA GLU A 288 17.04 -4.39 -13.24
C GLU A 288 15.53 -4.64 -13.03
N GLN A 289 15.13 -5.86 -12.69
CA GLN A 289 13.73 -6.20 -12.42
C GLN A 289 13.17 -5.48 -11.19
N VAL A 290 13.96 -5.37 -10.12
CA VAL A 290 13.56 -4.66 -8.90
C VAL A 290 13.40 -3.16 -9.16
N ASN A 291 14.30 -2.55 -9.93
CA ASN A 291 14.17 -1.15 -10.36
C ASN A 291 12.91 -0.95 -11.19
N GLY A 292 12.65 -1.82 -12.17
CA GLY A 292 11.42 -1.79 -12.96
C GLY A 292 10.16 -1.92 -12.08
N TYR A 293 10.17 -2.83 -11.11
CA TYR A 293 9.07 -2.99 -10.16
C TYR A 293 8.84 -1.75 -9.28
N ASN A 294 9.93 -1.13 -8.80
CA ASN A 294 9.85 0.06 -7.97
C ASN A 294 9.37 1.29 -8.77
N ALA A 295 9.80 1.42 -10.02
CA ALA A 295 9.40 2.48 -10.94
C ALA A 295 7.99 2.31 -11.51
N ALA A 296 7.47 1.07 -11.55
CA ALA A 296 6.16 0.77 -12.10
C ALA A 296 5.03 1.56 -11.40
N PRO A 297 4.13 2.21 -12.16
CA PRO A 297 2.99 2.93 -11.60
C PRO A 297 2.09 2.04 -10.74
N PHE A 298 1.46 2.62 -9.72
CA PHE A 298 0.41 1.91 -8.99
C PHE A 298 -0.85 1.75 -9.85
N GLN A 299 -1.57 0.63 -9.70
CA GLN A 299 -2.81 0.38 -10.45
C GLN A 299 -3.99 1.29 -10.04
N LYS A 300 -4.04 1.67 -8.76
CA LYS A 300 -5.21 2.36 -8.16
C LYS A 300 -4.92 3.79 -7.70
N ARG A 301 -3.71 4.33 -7.96
CA ARG A 301 -3.31 5.68 -7.55
C ARG A 301 -2.15 6.21 -8.39
N ALA A 302 -1.92 7.52 -8.33
CA ALA A 302 -0.79 8.16 -8.98
C ALA A 302 0.57 7.81 -8.32
N GLY A 303 1.64 7.89 -9.11
CA GLY A 303 3.01 7.63 -8.69
C GLY A 303 3.41 6.15 -8.71
N SER A 304 4.60 5.88 -8.18
CA SER A 304 5.22 4.56 -8.08
C SER A 304 5.82 4.37 -6.68
N ARG A 305 6.35 3.17 -6.40
CA ARG A 305 7.03 2.90 -5.13
C ARG A 305 8.26 3.79 -4.99
N GLN A 306 8.98 3.96 -6.10
CA GLN A 306 10.13 4.84 -6.21
C GLN A 306 9.75 6.31 -5.96
N SER A 307 8.74 6.85 -6.64
CA SER A 307 8.39 8.27 -6.48
C SER A 307 7.98 8.61 -5.04
N VAL A 308 7.34 7.66 -4.36
CA VAL A 308 6.92 7.80 -2.95
C VAL A 308 8.11 7.71 -2.02
N PHE A 309 9.01 6.75 -2.27
CA PHE A 309 10.24 6.63 -1.52
C PHE A 309 11.05 7.92 -1.58
N GLU A 310 11.29 8.45 -2.78
CA GLU A 310 12.06 9.67 -3.00
C GLU A 310 11.44 10.89 -2.35
N ALA A 311 10.12 11.07 -2.49
CA ALA A 311 9.42 12.26 -2.01
C ALA A 311 9.13 12.24 -0.49
N GLU A 312 8.84 11.08 0.09
CA GLU A 312 8.25 10.98 1.43
C GLU A 312 9.13 10.24 2.45
N GLU A 313 10.09 9.41 2.01
CA GLU A 313 10.79 8.48 2.91
C GLU A 313 12.32 8.62 2.90
N LYS A 314 12.94 8.87 1.75
CA LYS A 314 14.40 8.94 1.58
C LYS A 314 15.06 9.96 2.50
N ALA A 315 14.46 11.15 2.63
CA ALA A 315 14.98 12.21 3.50
C ALA A 315 14.83 11.91 5.01
N LEU A 316 14.02 10.91 5.37
CA LEU A 316 13.79 10.50 6.76
C LEU A 316 14.69 9.33 7.17
N LEU A 317 15.42 8.73 6.23
CA LEU A 317 16.39 7.69 6.54
C LEU A 317 17.58 8.27 7.28
N ARG A 318 18.16 7.46 8.17
CA ARG A 318 19.40 7.82 8.86
C ARG A 318 20.57 7.72 7.86
N PRO A 319 21.53 8.65 7.90
CA PRO A 319 22.69 8.57 7.04
C PRO A 319 23.47 7.28 7.32
N LEU A 320 24.05 6.71 6.27
CA LEU A 320 24.91 5.54 6.41
C LEU A 320 26.19 5.91 7.21
N PRO A 321 26.73 4.99 8.02
CA PRO A 321 28.00 5.21 8.71
C PRO A 321 29.13 5.49 7.73
N ALA A 322 30.07 6.36 8.11
CA ALA A 322 31.21 6.75 7.27
C ALA A 322 32.21 5.61 7.01
N HIS A 323 32.16 4.55 7.80
CA HIS A 323 33.04 3.39 7.69
C HIS A 323 32.21 2.11 7.55
N PRO A 324 32.63 1.15 6.70
CA PRO A 324 31.99 -0.16 6.62
C PRO A 324 31.98 -0.88 7.97
N ASN A 325 30.95 -1.70 8.20
CA ASN A 325 30.87 -2.51 9.41
C ASN A 325 32.09 -3.46 9.50
N ARG A 326 32.84 -3.39 10.61
CA ARG A 326 34.05 -4.20 10.82
C ARG A 326 33.77 -5.66 11.16
N GLY A 327 32.53 -6.00 11.55
CA GLY A 327 32.12 -7.35 11.97
C GLY A 327 31.86 -8.36 10.84
N CYS A 328 32.00 -7.96 9.58
CA CYS A 328 31.95 -8.88 8.43
C CYS A 328 33.36 -8.99 7.82
N ARG A 329 34.23 -9.82 8.43
CA ARG A 329 35.48 -10.30 7.81
C ARG A 329 35.40 -11.80 7.64
#